data_AF-A0A813F1B4-F1
#
_entry.id   AF-A0A813F1B4-F1
#
_cell.length_a   1.000
_cell.length_b   1.000
_cell.length_c   1.000
_cell.angle_alpha   90.00
_cell.angle_beta   90.00
_cell.angle_gamma   90.00
#
_symmetry.space_group_name_H-M   'P 1'
#
loop_
_entity.id
_entity.type
_entity.pdbx_description
1 polymer ?
#
loop_
_entity_poly.entity_id
_entity_poly.type
_entity_poly.pdbx_seq_one_letter_code
_entity_poly.pdbx_strand_id
1 'polypeptide(L)'
;MSALCGRQGGSLPAGWAEGGRDFIHSWLSQHCPEYAESRVLEGDVAEGQPFLLNLVYFLLKEMGDADYAVFNSFKTGVTLGILQPMPRTPAVFEEQVKWKRGFDPFADPSLFAANYKSLGEHLGAVEEQFRLEQEEGMRLEMDWEDFVARFGTNYAISALAVLQEGEKLRVLHDGSNTTMVNHRIRPRDKVRMPGFRELQFLLRMFQAERRIPVSVVGDVSKAHRRVKIDPLEQGYQSCQLRPGKVWVNRLHLWDGAHLVLVEPFVGRFA
;
A
#
# COMPACT_ATOMS: atom_id res chain seq x y z
N MET A 1 26.07 -10.21 -26.22
CA MET A 1 24.79 -10.90 -25.91
C MET A 1 24.04 -10.03 -24.89
N SER A 2 23.60 -8.80 -25.21
CA SER A 2 22.48 -8.39 -26.08
C SER A 2 21.19 -9.21 -25.88
N ALA A 3 20.14 -8.50 -25.46
CA ALA A 3 18.72 -8.86 -25.42
C ALA A 3 18.18 -9.69 -24.24
N LEU A 4 18.03 -9.09 -23.04
CA LEU A 4 17.08 -9.56 -22.02
C LEU A 4 16.57 -8.39 -21.14
N CYS A 5 15.96 -7.37 -21.75
CA CYS A 5 15.06 -6.48 -21.01
C CYS A 5 14.09 -5.80 -21.99
N GLY A 6 13.34 -6.60 -22.73
CA GLY A 6 12.14 -6.12 -23.40
C GLY A 6 11.02 -6.07 -22.36
N ARG A 7 10.80 -4.92 -21.72
CA ARG A 7 9.53 -4.65 -21.02
C ARG A 7 8.46 -4.43 -22.08
N GLN A 8 7.88 -5.52 -22.58
CA GLN A 8 6.54 -5.46 -23.18
C GLN A 8 5.57 -5.84 -22.07
N GLY A 9 4.89 -4.85 -21.49
CA GLY A 9 3.73 -5.09 -20.63
C GLY A 9 2.60 -5.61 -21.50
N GLY A 10 2.62 -6.91 -21.80
CA GLY A 10 1.49 -7.59 -22.42
C GLY A 10 0.37 -7.72 -21.39
N SER A 11 -0.85 -7.35 -21.76
CA SER A 11 -2.03 -7.80 -21.03
C SER A 11 -2.06 -9.33 -21.06
N LEU A 12 -2.39 -9.96 -19.93
CA LEU A 12 -2.63 -11.41 -19.92
C LEU A 12 -3.67 -11.75 -21.01
N PRO A 13 -3.52 -12.89 -21.72
CA PRO A 13 -4.53 -13.30 -22.68
C PRO A 13 -5.88 -13.47 -21.98
N ALA A 14 -6.97 -13.15 -22.67
CA ALA A 14 -8.32 -13.25 -22.13
C ALA A 14 -8.58 -14.67 -21.56
N GLY A 15 -9.17 -14.76 -20.37
CA GLY A 15 -9.48 -16.02 -19.70
C GLY A 15 -8.37 -16.61 -18.83
N TRP A 16 -7.13 -16.09 -18.92
CA TRP A 16 -6.02 -16.62 -18.11
C TRP A 16 -6.10 -16.22 -16.65
N ALA A 17 -6.57 -15.01 -16.36
CA ALA A 17 -6.75 -14.55 -14.98
C ALA A 17 -7.87 -15.34 -14.29
N GLU A 18 -8.98 -15.58 -14.99
CA GLU A 18 -10.07 -16.42 -14.56
C GLU A 18 -9.59 -17.86 -14.36
N GLY A 19 -8.97 -18.47 -15.37
CA GLY A 19 -8.46 -19.84 -15.26
C GLY A 19 -7.43 -20.03 -14.13
N GLY A 20 -6.55 -19.05 -13.91
CA GLY A 20 -5.60 -19.05 -12.80
C GLY A 20 -6.30 -18.96 -11.43
N ARG A 21 -7.30 -18.09 -11.31
CA ARG A 21 -8.12 -17.97 -10.10
C ARG A 21 -8.87 -19.26 -9.81
N ASP A 22 -9.52 -19.84 -10.81
CA ASP A 22 -10.34 -21.04 -10.67
C ASP A 22 -9.48 -22.25 -10.30
N PHE A 23 -8.25 -22.31 -10.85
CA PHE A 23 -7.25 -23.28 -10.45
C PHE A 23 -6.88 -23.15 -8.96
N ILE A 24 -6.51 -21.94 -8.50
CA ILE A 24 -6.14 -21.70 -7.11
C ILE A 24 -7.31 -22.02 -6.18
N HIS A 25 -8.53 -21.60 -6.54
CA HIS A 25 -9.73 -21.87 -5.78
C HIS A 25 -9.98 -23.38 -5.63
N SER A 26 -9.91 -24.13 -6.73
CA SER A 26 -10.06 -25.58 -6.74
C SER A 26 -8.98 -26.28 -5.92
N TRP A 27 -7.73 -25.84 -6.06
CA TRP A 27 -6.60 -26.38 -5.31
C TRP A 27 -6.78 -26.16 -3.81
N LEU A 28 -7.09 -24.94 -3.36
CA LEU A 28 -7.31 -24.62 -1.95
C LEU A 28 -8.51 -25.37 -1.37
N SER A 29 -9.59 -25.51 -2.12
CA SER A 29 -10.78 -26.25 -1.68
C SER A 29 -10.49 -27.73 -1.41
N GLN A 30 -9.50 -28.31 -2.09
CA GLN A 30 -9.09 -29.70 -1.91
C GLN A 30 -8.03 -29.88 -0.82
N HIS A 31 -7.14 -28.90 -0.65
CA HIS A 31 -5.93 -29.05 0.18
C HIS A 31 -5.99 -28.29 1.51
N CYS A 32 -6.86 -27.29 1.65
CA CYS A 32 -7.01 -26.47 2.85
C CYS A 32 -8.43 -26.62 3.42
N PRO A 33 -8.64 -27.48 4.44
CA PRO A 33 -9.96 -27.67 5.05
C PRO A 33 -10.59 -26.37 5.56
N GLU A 34 -9.79 -25.48 6.15
CA GLU A 34 -10.26 -24.18 6.64
C GLU A 34 -10.77 -23.28 5.50
N TYR A 35 -10.11 -23.31 4.32
CA TYR A 35 -10.61 -22.60 3.14
C TYR A 35 -11.96 -23.18 2.70
N ALA A 36 -12.08 -24.50 2.60
CA ALA A 36 -13.32 -25.16 2.20
C ALA A 36 -14.48 -24.87 3.17
N GLU A 37 -14.20 -24.81 4.48
CA GLU A 37 -15.18 -24.51 5.53
C GLU A 37 -15.54 -23.02 5.61
N SER A 38 -14.64 -22.12 5.21
CA SER A 38 -14.85 -20.67 5.28
C SER A 38 -16.03 -20.17 4.43
N ARG A 39 -16.52 -21.00 3.50
CA ARG A 39 -17.57 -20.67 2.51
C ARG A 39 -17.27 -19.37 1.73
N VAL A 40 -15.99 -18.99 1.65
CA VAL A 40 -15.57 -17.88 0.80
C VAL A 40 -15.97 -18.25 -0.62
N LEU A 41 -16.92 -17.48 -1.16
CA LEU A 41 -17.38 -17.70 -2.52
C LEU A 41 -16.25 -17.38 -3.48
N GLU A 42 -16.21 -18.09 -4.61
CA GLU A 42 -15.34 -17.72 -5.71
C GLU A 42 -15.67 -16.28 -6.13
N GLY A 43 -14.69 -15.38 -6.01
CA GLY A 43 -14.91 -13.96 -6.30
C GLY A 43 -15.35 -13.11 -5.10
N ASP A 44 -15.34 -13.62 -3.86
CA ASP A 44 -15.61 -12.81 -2.66
C ASP A 44 -14.54 -11.73 -2.48
N VAL A 45 -14.97 -10.48 -2.62
CA VAL A 45 -14.14 -9.28 -2.52
C VAL A 45 -14.69 -8.42 -1.39
N ALA A 46 -13.84 -8.17 -0.38
CA ALA A 46 -14.20 -7.26 0.70
C ALA A 46 -14.58 -5.88 0.16
N GLU A 47 -15.61 -5.24 0.73
CA GLU A 47 -16.11 -3.93 0.29
C GLU A 47 -14.96 -2.94 0.08
N GLY A 48 -14.87 -2.26 -1.07
CA GLY A 48 -13.81 -1.28 -1.32
C GLY A 48 -12.38 -1.83 -1.43
N GLN A 49 -12.21 -3.16 -1.55
CA GLN A 49 -10.95 -3.79 -1.96
C GLN A 49 -11.07 -4.25 -3.41
N PRO A 50 -10.01 -4.19 -4.23
CA PRO A 50 -10.01 -4.75 -5.58
C PRO A 50 -9.49 -6.20 -5.62
N PHE A 51 -9.04 -6.75 -4.48
CA PHE A 51 -8.34 -8.02 -4.41
C PHE A 51 -9.16 -9.09 -3.69
N LEU A 52 -8.97 -10.35 -4.12
CA LEU A 52 -9.47 -11.55 -3.44
C LEU A 52 -8.59 -11.85 -2.22
N LEU A 53 -8.68 -11.00 -1.19
CA LEU A 53 -7.80 -11.05 -0.01
C LEU A 53 -7.84 -12.42 0.70
N ASN A 54 -8.99 -13.08 0.73
CA ASN A 54 -9.12 -14.44 1.28
C ASN A 54 -8.32 -15.46 0.47
N LEU A 55 -8.44 -15.42 -0.86
CA LEU A 55 -7.71 -16.33 -1.75
C LEU A 55 -6.20 -16.18 -1.56
N VAL A 56 -5.71 -14.93 -1.48
CA VAL A 56 -4.29 -14.64 -1.25
C VAL A 56 -3.85 -15.09 0.15
N TYR A 57 -4.63 -14.79 1.19
CA TYR A 57 -4.36 -15.21 2.56
C TYR A 57 -4.16 -16.72 2.67
N PHE A 58 -5.09 -17.51 2.12
CA PHE A 58 -5.05 -18.96 2.24
C PHE A 58 -3.96 -19.57 1.35
N LEU A 59 -3.73 -19.02 0.16
CA LEU A 59 -2.63 -19.45 -0.69
C LEU A 59 -1.27 -19.27 -0.01
N LEU A 60 -0.99 -18.07 0.52
CA LEU A 60 0.26 -17.78 1.21
C LEU A 60 0.41 -18.59 2.49
N LYS A 61 -0.69 -18.83 3.22
CA LYS A 61 -0.70 -19.70 4.39
C LYS A 61 -0.26 -21.13 4.04
N GLU A 62 -0.83 -21.71 2.97
CA GLU A 62 -0.46 -23.06 2.53
C GLU A 62 0.97 -23.13 1.96
N MET A 63 1.48 -22.03 1.40
CA MET A 63 2.87 -21.90 0.99
C MET A 63 3.84 -21.71 2.16
N GLY A 64 3.33 -21.51 3.38
CA GLY A 64 4.15 -21.28 4.57
C GLY A 64 4.79 -19.90 4.60
N ASP A 65 4.21 -18.91 3.90
CA ASP A 65 4.65 -17.52 3.99
C ASP A 65 4.52 -17.05 5.45
N ALA A 66 5.44 -16.21 5.90
CA ALA A 66 5.44 -15.71 7.26
C ALA A 66 4.47 -14.53 7.49
N ASP A 67 4.03 -13.85 6.44
CA ASP A 67 3.24 -12.61 6.55
C ASP A 67 1.79 -12.74 6.07
N TYR A 68 1.34 -13.95 5.72
CA TYR A 68 -0.02 -14.24 5.20
C TYR A 68 -1.14 -13.57 6.01
N ALA A 69 -0.98 -13.46 7.34
CA ALA A 69 -1.98 -12.91 8.24
C ALA A 69 -2.27 -11.41 8.01
N VAL A 70 -1.35 -10.67 7.38
CA VAL A 70 -1.53 -9.23 7.11
C VAL A 70 -2.74 -8.96 6.21
N PHE A 71 -3.08 -9.89 5.31
CA PHE A 71 -4.20 -9.75 4.38
C PHE A 71 -5.56 -9.66 5.08
N ASN A 72 -5.69 -10.16 6.32
CA ASN A 72 -6.89 -9.93 7.13
C ASN A 72 -7.06 -8.46 7.51
N SER A 73 -5.97 -7.76 7.82
CA SER A 73 -6.02 -6.34 8.15
C SER A 73 -6.42 -5.46 6.96
N PHE A 74 -6.14 -5.89 5.73
CA PHE A 74 -6.49 -5.13 4.53
C PHE A 74 -8.02 -5.04 4.31
N LYS A 75 -8.79 -5.99 4.87
CA LYS A 75 -10.26 -6.00 4.80
C LYS A 75 -10.85 -4.80 5.55
N THR A 76 -10.35 -4.53 6.75
CA THR A 76 -10.85 -3.48 7.66
C THR A 76 -10.09 -2.17 7.55
N GLY A 77 -8.81 -2.24 7.15
CA GLY A 77 -7.88 -1.12 7.14
C GLY A 77 -6.70 -1.38 8.07
N VAL A 78 -5.54 -0.82 7.69
CA VAL A 78 -4.32 -0.91 8.48
C VAL A 78 -4.02 0.41 9.16
N THR A 79 -3.29 0.33 10.27
CA THR A 79 -2.89 1.50 11.04
C THR A 79 -1.72 2.24 10.37
N LEU A 80 -1.77 3.57 10.43
CA LEU A 80 -0.65 4.48 10.18
C LEU A 80 0.45 4.38 11.24
N GLY A 81 0.18 3.80 12.41
CA GLY A 81 1.15 3.76 13.50
C GLY A 81 1.13 5.00 14.40
N ILE A 82 0.00 5.70 14.51
CA ILE A 82 -0.13 6.97 15.28
C ILE A 82 -0.92 6.77 16.57
N LEU A 83 -2.17 6.32 16.46
CA LEU A 83 -3.04 5.97 17.59
C LEU A 83 -2.76 4.56 18.08
N GLN A 84 -2.52 3.64 17.15
CA GLN A 84 -2.16 2.25 17.45
C GLN A 84 -0.79 1.93 16.87
N PRO A 85 0.02 1.10 17.54
CA PRO A 85 1.28 0.66 16.97
C PRO A 85 1.03 -0.25 15.76
N MET A 86 1.87 -0.12 14.73
CA MET A 86 1.86 -1.07 13.62
C MET A 86 2.12 -2.51 14.09
N PRO A 87 1.55 -3.53 13.44
CA PRO A 87 1.93 -4.91 13.67
C PRO A 87 3.40 -5.16 13.30
N ARG A 88 3.96 -6.25 13.80
CA ARG A 88 5.32 -6.71 13.46
C ARG A 88 5.24 -7.93 12.56
N THR A 89 6.25 -8.10 11.71
CA THR A 89 6.53 -9.36 11.00
C THR A 89 7.97 -9.84 11.31
N PRO A 90 8.22 -10.39 12.52
CA PRO A 90 9.57 -10.72 12.99
C PRO A 90 10.28 -11.80 12.17
N ALA A 91 9.51 -12.66 11.48
CA ALA A 91 10.05 -13.72 10.65
C ALA A 91 10.69 -13.19 9.35
N VAL A 92 10.32 -11.97 8.92
CA VAL A 92 10.85 -11.33 7.69
C VAL A 92 11.77 -10.16 8.03
N PHE A 93 11.43 -9.37 9.05
CA PHE A 93 12.11 -8.12 9.35
C PHE A 93 12.72 -8.08 10.74
N GLU A 94 13.93 -7.52 10.81
CA GLU A 94 14.55 -7.10 12.07
C GLU A 94 13.69 -6.04 12.76
N GLU A 95 13.78 -5.96 14.08
CA GLU A 95 13.20 -4.85 14.83
C GLU A 95 13.86 -3.50 14.52
N GLN A 96 13.03 -2.51 14.25
CA GLN A 96 13.44 -1.12 14.18
C GLN A 96 13.64 -0.58 15.59
N VAL A 97 14.90 -0.35 15.96
CA VAL A 97 15.29 0.16 17.29
C VAL A 97 15.62 1.65 17.31
N LYS A 98 15.67 2.31 16.14
CA LYS A 98 16.04 3.73 16.00
C LYS A 98 15.20 4.42 14.93
N TRP A 99 14.66 5.59 15.20
CA TRP A 99 13.90 6.38 14.23
C TRP A 99 14.70 7.62 13.84
N LYS A 100 14.86 7.87 12.53
CA LYS A 100 15.67 8.98 12.01
C LYS A 100 15.09 10.37 12.32
N ARG A 101 13.76 10.45 12.47
CA ARG A 101 13.06 11.71 12.70
C ARG A 101 12.75 11.82 14.18
N GLY A 102 13.48 12.70 14.87
CA GLY A 102 13.08 13.15 16.20
C GLY A 102 11.71 13.80 16.08
N PHE A 103 10.72 13.23 16.75
CA PHE A 103 9.52 13.96 17.12
C PHE A 103 9.81 14.45 18.52
N ASP A 104 9.93 15.76 18.69
CA ASP A 104 9.88 16.36 20.01
C ASP A 104 8.40 16.43 20.40
N PRO A 105 7.92 15.65 21.39
CA PRO A 105 6.53 15.70 21.83
C PRO A 105 6.17 17.06 22.43
N PHE A 106 7.16 17.90 22.77
CA PHE A 106 6.98 19.24 23.29
C PHE A 106 6.93 20.33 22.20
N ALA A 107 7.34 20.01 20.96
CA ALA A 107 7.12 20.88 19.83
C ALA A 107 5.69 20.66 19.32
N ASP A 108 4.75 21.51 19.74
CA ASP A 108 3.35 21.44 19.30
C ASP A 108 3.24 21.75 17.80
N PRO A 109 2.99 20.76 16.93
CA PRO A 109 2.82 21.02 15.50
C PRO A 109 1.39 21.49 15.23
N SER A 110 1.23 22.45 14.33
CA SER A 110 -0.10 22.90 13.93
C SER A 110 -0.90 21.75 13.30
N LEU A 111 -2.13 21.52 13.77
CA LEU A 111 -3.07 20.59 13.13
C LEU A 111 -3.55 21.09 11.76
N PHE A 112 -3.22 22.33 11.39
CA PHE A 112 -3.65 22.96 10.16
C PHE A 112 -2.48 23.57 9.40
N ALA A 113 -2.33 23.18 8.14
CA ALA A 113 -1.34 23.73 7.22
C ALA A 113 -2.02 24.32 5.99
N ALA A 114 -1.70 25.58 5.69
CA ALA A 114 -2.15 26.22 4.46
C ALA A 114 -1.47 25.58 3.23
N ASN A 115 -2.21 25.47 2.13
CA ASN A 115 -1.68 24.92 0.89
C ASN A 115 -0.57 25.77 0.27
N TYR A 116 0.31 25.12 -0.49
CA TYR A 116 1.37 25.81 -1.23
C TYR A 116 0.78 26.59 -2.41
N LYS A 117 1.46 27.67 -2.83
CA LYS A 117 1.03 28.54 -3.93
C LYS A 117 0.76 27.77 -5.23
N SER A 118 1.54 26.73 -5.50
CA SER A 118 1.39 25.84 -6.66
C SER A 118 -0.01 25.21 -6.76
N LEU A 119 -0.71 25.02 -5.64
CA LEU A 119 -2.07 24.48 -5.68
C LEU A 119 -3.05 25.47 -6.32
N GLY A 120 -2.88 26.78 -6.04
CA GLY A 120 -3.82 27.81 -6.50
C GLY A 120 -3.93 27.87 -8.03
N GLU A 121 -2.81 27.69 -8.72
CA GLU A 121 -2.74 27.69 -10.19
C GLU A 121 -3.43 26.48 -10.84
N HIS A 122 -3.58 25.38 -10.09
CA HIS A 122 -4.13 24.11 -10.58
C HIS A 122 -5.38 23.65 -9.83
N LEU A 123 -6.02 24.53 -9.05
CA LEU A 123 -7.09 24.16 -8.11
C LEU A 123 -8.23 23.40 -8.80
N GLY A 124 -8.68 23.86 -9.97
CA GLY A 124 -9.78 23.21 -10.70
C GLY A 124 -9.41 21.79 -11.19
N ALA A 125 -8.16 21.58 -11.62
CA ALA A 125 -7.70 20.25 -12.02
C ALA A 125 -7.58 19.29 -10.82
N VAL A 126 -7.15 19.81 -9.66
CA VAL A 126 -7.05 19.01 -8.43
C VAL A 126 -8.43 18.67 -7.87
N GLU A 127 -9.39 19.59 -7.93
CA GLU A 127 -10.77 19.34 -7.52
C GLU A 127 -11.42 18.24 -8.38
N GLU A 128 -11.23 18.30 -9.70
CA GLU A 128 -11.74 17.26 -10.59
C GLU A 128 -11.07 15.91 -10.33
N GLN A 129 -9.75 15.89 -10.10
CA GLN A 129 -9.06 14.67 -9.70
C GLN A 129 -9.64 14.10 -8.40
N PHE A 130 -9.88 14.93 -7.39
CA PHE A 130 -10.42 14.47 -6.09
C PHE A 130 -11.85 13.96 -6.22
N ARG A 131 -12.66 14.53 -7.12
CA ARG A 131 -13.99 14.03 -7.43
C ARG A 131 -13.95 12.64 -8.06
N LEU A 132 -13.09 12.42 -9.05
CA LEU A 132 -12.88 11.09 -9.65
C LEU A 132 -12.38 10.08 -8.61
N GLU A 133 -11.46 10.48 -7.74
CA GLU A 133 -10.97 9.64 -6.64
C GLU A 133 -12.05 9.32 -5.60
N GLN A 134 -13.03 10.20 -5.41
CA GLN A 134 -14.20 9.95 -4.56
C GLN A 134 -15.16 8.95 -5.20
N GLU A 135 -15.40 9.04 -6.51
CA GLU A 135 -16.19 8.05 -7.26
C GLU A 135 -15.54 6.65 -7.21
N GLU A 136 -14.21 6.58 -7.25
CA GLU A 136 -13.43 5.35 -7.05
C GLU A 136 -13.37 4.91 -5.56
N GLY A 137 -13.98 5.66 -4.65
CA GLY A 137 -14.02 5.37 -3.22
C GLY A 137 -12.68 5.57 -2.49
N MET A 138 -11.68 6.18 -3.11
CA MET A 138 -10.36 6.39 -2.51
C MET A 138 -10.34 7.55 -1.52
N ARG A 139 -11.21 8.54 -1.77
CA ARG A 139 -11.31 9.78 -1.01
C ARG A 139 -12.76 10.03 -0.61
N LEU A 140 -12.94 10.82 0.45
CA LEU A 140 -14.25 11.24 0.94
C LEU A 140 -14.22 12.73 1.24
N GLU A 141 -15.09 13.51 0.61
CA GLU A 141 -15.42 14.87 1.04
C GLU A 141 -16.39 14.83 2.22
N MET A 142 -16.16 15.69 3.20
CA MET A 142 -17.07 15.88 4.34
C MET A 142 -17.04 17.33 4.82
N ASP A 143 -18.14 17.75 5.44
CA ASP A 143 -18.22 19.04 6.11
C ASP A 143 -17.35 19.06 7.36
N TRP A 144 -16.84 20.26 7.70
CA TRP A 144 -15.97 20.44 8.86
C TRP A 144 -16.60 19.93 10.16
N GLU A 145 -17.90 20.16 10.35
CA GLU A 145 -18.63 19.73 11.54
C GLU A 145 -18.67 18.19 11.67
N ASP A 146 -18.99 17.49 10.57
CA ASP A 146 -18.98 16.03 10.51
C ASP A 146 -17.57 15.46 10.70
N PHE A 147 -16.57 16.12 10.13
CA PHE A 147 -15.17 15.75 10.27
C PHE A 147 -14.72 15.80 11.73
N VAL A 148 -15.00 16.90 12.43
CA VAL A 148 -14.65 17.05 13.85
C VAL A 148 -15.47 16.09 14.71
N ALA A 149 -16.76 15.89 14.42
CA ALA A 149 -17.59 14.91 15.11
C ALA A 149 -17.04 13.49 14.97
N ARG A 150 -16.51 13.14 13.79
CA ARG A 150 -15.97 11.81 13.50
C ARG A 150 -14.59 11.56 14.11
N PHE A 151 -13.67 12.51 13.99
CA PHE A 151 -12.26 12.31 14.36
C PHE A 151 -11.89 12.91 15.72
N GLY A 152 -12.72 13.78 16.29
CA GLY A 152 -12.43 14.46 17.55
C GLY A 152 -11.14 15.26 17.45
N THR A 153 -10.12 14.89 18.22
CA THR A 153 -8.78 15.49 18.19
C THR A 153 -7.77 14.72 17.34
N ASN A 154 -8.17 13.58 16.75
CA ASN A 154 -7.29 12.66 16.03
C ASN A 154 -7.21 12.99 14.54
N TYR A 155 -6.80 14.21 14.22
CA TYR A 155 -6.70 14.64 12.83
C TYR A 155 -5.54 15.60 12.56
N ALA A 156 -5.22 15.79 11.28
CA ALA A 156 -4.33 16.85 10.82
C ALA A 156 -4.65 17.25 9.36
N ILE A 157 -4.96 18.53 9.15
CA ILE A 157 -5.16 19.14 7.83
C ILE A 157 -3.80 19.50 7.24
N SER A 158 -3.31 18.63 6.36
CA SER A 158 -1.99 18.80 5.75
C SER A 158 -2.05 19.61 4.46
N ALA A 159 -0.96 20.31 4.15
CA ALA A 159 -0.83 21.15 2.99
C ALA A 159 -0.70 20.30 1.72
N LEU A 160 -1.25 20.80 0.62
CA LEU A 160 -1.06 20.24 -0.71
C LEU A 160 -0.11 21.10 -1.55
N ALA A 161 0.73 20.43 -2.31
CA ALA A 161 1.51 21.03 -3.40
C ALA A 161 1.16 20.33 -4.71
N VAL A 162 1.43 20.99 -5.84
CA VAL A 162 1.24 20.43 -7.17
C VAL A 162 2.57 20.50 -7.89
N LEU A 163 2.99 19.37 -8.45
CA LEU A 163 4.17 19.26 -9.29
C LEU A 163 3.72 18.89 -10.70
N GLN A 164 4.21 19.62 -11.70
CA GLN A 164 3.99 19.27 -13.09
C GLN A 164 5.13 18.38 -13.59
N GLU A 165 4.84 17.10 -13.85
CA GLU A 165 5.75 16.13 -14.43
C GLU A 165 5.37 15.92 -15.91
N GLY A 166 5.90 16.78 -16.78
CA GLY A 166 5.55 16.79 -18.21
C GLY A 166 4.09 17.21 -18.42
N GLU A 167 3.29 16.31 -19.00
CA GLU A 167 1.85 16.52 -19.21
C GLU A 167 1.00 16.11 -17.99
N LYS A 168 1.59 15.45 -16.98
CA LYS A 168 0.86 14.96 -15.81
C LYS A 168 1.02 15.91 -14.64
N LEU A 169 -0.10 16.20 -13.97
CA LEU A 169 -0.10 16.87 -12.68
C LEU A 169 -0.04 15.84 -11.56
N ARG A 170 0.89 16.03 -10.63
CA ARG A 170 1.05 15.21 -9.44
C ARG A 170 0.74 16.05 -8.21
N VAL A 171 -0.30 15.65 -7.49
CA VAL A 171 -0.67 16.27 -6.22
C VAL A 171 0.15 15.63 -5.11
N LEU A 172 0.88 16.44 -4.36
CA LEU A 172 1.69 16.04 -3.22
C LEU A 172 0.99 16.42 -1.92
N HIS A 173 0.87 15.46 -1.01
CA HIS A 173 0.36 15.67 0.34
C HIS A 173 1.52 15.79 1.33
N ASP A 174 1.66 16.94 1.97
CA ASP A 174 2.77 17.24 2.87
C ASP A 174 2.40 16.97 4.33
N GLY A 175 2.62 15.72 4.76
CA GLY A 175 2.56 15.31 6.16
C GLY A 175 3.88 15.50 6.92
N SER A 176 4.90 16.17 6.38
CA SER A 176 6.23 16.27 7.02
C SER A 176 6.47 17.60 7.71
N ASN A 177 6.21 18.72 7.04
CA ASN A 177 6.75 20.00 7.48
C ASN A 177 5.92 20.68 8.57
N THR A 178 4.63 20.91 8.31
CA THR A 178 3.78 21.69 9.22
C THR A 178 3.01 20.80 10.20
N THR A 179 2.26 19.83 9.68
CA THR A 179 1.45 18.92 10.51
C THR A 179 2.28 17.81 11.16
N MET A 180 3.49 17.58 10.65
CA MET A 180 4.45 16.58 11.14
C MET A 180 3.85 15.17 11.35
N VAL A 181 2.79 14.81 10.63
CA VAL A 181 2.14 13.49 10.69
C VAL A 181 3.17 12.37 10.49
N ASN A 182 4.06 12.51 9.51
CA ASN A 182 5.13 11.55 9.23
C ASN A 182 6.13 11.38 10.39
N HIS A 183 6.23 12.38 11.27
CA HIS A 183 7.07 12.30 12.48
C HIS A 183 6.35 11.61 13.63
N ARG A 184 5.03 11.43 13.57
CA ARG A 184 4.27 10.66 14.56
C ARG A 184 4.29 9.16 14.26
N ILE A 185 4.41 8.80 12.97
CA ILE A 185 4.48 7.42 12.50
C ILE A 185 5.75 6.72 13.01
N ARG A 186 5.60 5.53 13.60
CA ARG A 186 6.71 4.72 14.13
C ARG A 186 6.72 3.32 13.51
N PRO A 187 7.34 3.14 12.33
CA PRO A 187 7.55 1.82 11.75
C PRO A 187 8.36 0.96 12.71
N ARG A 188 7.88 -0.25 13.00
CA ARG A 188 8.52 -1.13 13.97
C ARG A 188 9.37 -2.22 13.32
N ASP A 189 9.17 -2.45 12.03
CA ASP A 189 10.00 -3.34 11.22
C ASP A 189 11.04 -2.55 10.43
N LYS A 190 12.25 -3.08 10.39
CA LYS A 190 13.39 -2.49 9.70
C LYS A 190 13.48 -3.05 8.28
N VAL A 191 13.02 -2.25 7.33
CA VAL A 191 13.13 -2.59 5.90
C VAL A 191 14.60 -2.49 5.47
N ARG A 192 15.16 -3.60 4.98
CA ARG A 192 16.45 -3.64 4.29
C ARG A 192 16.18 -3.52 2.79
N MET A 193 16.82 -2.55 2.15
CA MET A 193 16.82 -2.46 0.69
C MET A 193 18.10 -3.14 0.19
N PRO A 194 18.04 -4.40 -0.30
CA PRO A 194 19.21 -5.05 -0.86
C PRO A 194 19.72 -4.23 -2.05
N GLY A 195 21.03 -3.99 -2.08
CA GLY A 195 21.67 -3.25 -3.14
C GLY A 195 22.10 -4.16 -4.30
N PHE A 196 22.78 -3.54 -5.26
CA PHE A 196 23.31 -4.24 -6.42
C PHE A 196 24.32 -5.35 -6.04
N ARG A 197 25.08 -5.16 -4.96
CA ARG A 197 26.10 -6.12 -4.52
C ARG A 197 25.48 -7.39 -3.95
N GLU A 198 24.42 -7.25 -3.15
CA GLU A 198 23.66 -8.37 -2.60
C GLU A 198 23.02 -9.18 -3.74
N LEU A 199 22.46 -8.50 -4.74
CA LEU A 199 21.91 -9.16 -5.93
C LEU A 199 22.97 -9.94 -6.70
N GLN A 200 24.15 -9.34 -6.95
CA GLN A 200 25.26 -10.03 -7.62
C GLN A 200 25.74 -11.26 -6.83
N PHE A 201 25.79 -11.16 -5.51
CA PHE A 201 26.15 -12.28 -4.65
C PHE A 201 25.17 -13.44 -4.80
N LEU A 202 23.86 -13.18 -4.75
CA LEU A 202 22.82 -14.20 -4.94
C LEU A 202 22.91 -14.86 -6.32
N LEU A 203 23.13 -14.10 -7.40
CA LEU A 203 23.28 -14.66 -8.74
C LEU A 203 24.51 -15.58 -8.85
N ARG A 204 25.65 -15.21 -8.24
CA ARG A 204 26.84 -16.07 -8.20
C ARG A 204 26.60 -17.34 -7.39
N MET A 205 25.87 -17.23 -6.27
CA MET A 205 25.50 -18.37 -5.44
C MET A 205 24.63 -19.36 -6.23
N PHE A 206 23.60 -18.89 -6.94
CA PHE A 206 22.79 -19.75 -7.80
C PHE A 206 23.60 -20.40 -8.93
N GLN A 207 24.53 -19.66 -9.55
CA GLN A 207 25.43 -20.23 -10.56
C GLN A 207 26.32 -21.34 -9.98
N ALA A 208 26.91 -21.13 -8.81
CA ALA A 208 27.75 -22.12 -8.14
C ALA A 208 26.96 -23.39 -7.76
N GLU A 209 25.72 -23.22 -7.31
CA GLU A 209 24.79 -24.30 -6.98
C GLU A 209 24.14 -24.95 -8.22
N ARG A 210 24.46 -24.47 -9.44
CA ARG A 210 23.82 -24.89 -10.70
C ARG A 210 22.29 -24.80 -10.66
N ARG A 211 21.77 -23.77 -9.99
CA ARG A 211 20.35 -23.43 -9.89
C ARG A 211 20.00 -22.34 -10.90
N ILE A 212 18.84 -22.47 -11.53
CA ILE A 212 18.29 -21.42 -12.39
C ILE A 212 17.21 -20.70 -11.59
N PRO A 213 17.44 -19.45 -11.15
CA PRO A 213 16.40 -18.69 -10.48
C PRO A 213 15.35 -18.28 -11.52
N VAL A 214 14.09 -18.67 -11.31
CA VAL A 214 12.94 -18.18 -12.05
C VAL A 214 12.15 -17.26 -11.14
N SER A 215 11.77 -16.09 -11.65
CA SER A 215 10.91 -15.13 -10.95
C SER A 215 9.75 -14.75 -11.85
N VAL A 216 8.56 -14.72 -11.27
CA VAL A 216 7.41 -14.01 -11.86
C VAL A 216 7.46 -12.59 -11.32
N VAL A 217 7.23 -11.60 -12.19
CA VAL A 217 7.18 -10.19 -11.79
C VAL A 217 5.88 -9.61 -12.31
N GLY A 218 5.03 -9.16 -11.39
CA GLY A 218 3.82 -8.41 -11.69
C GLY A 218 4.00 -6.95 -11.25
N ASP A 219 3.49 -6.02 -12.03
CA ASP A 219 3.31 -4.63 -11.61
C ASP A 219 1.83 -4.35 -11.42
N VAL A 220 1.45 -3.99 -10.20
CA VAL A 220 0.06 -3.69 -9.85
C VAL A 220 -0.11 -2.17 -9.81
N SER A 221 -0.80 -1.65 -10.82
CA SER A 221 -1.09 -0.21 -10.93
C SER A 221 -1.73 0.34 -9.65
N LYS A 222 -1.10 1.37 -9.08
CA LYS A 222 -1.56 2.06 -7.86
C LYS A 222 -1.73 1.12 -6.65
N ALA A 223 -0.93 0.05 -6.52
CA ALA A 223 -1.06 -0.93 -5.42
C ALA A 223 -1.12 -0.27 -4.03
N HIS A 224 -0.29 0.75 -3.80
CA HIS A 224 -0.28 1.50 -2.55
C HIS A 224 -1.59 2.25 -2.27
N ARG A 225 -2.37 2.59 -3.29
CA ARG A 225 -3.71 3.21 -3.17
C ARG A 225 -4.84 2.21 -3.06
N ARG A 226 -4.54 0.93 -2.80
CA ARG A 226 -5.56 -0.12 -2.63
C ARG A 226 -5.64 -0.65 -1.20
N VAL A 227 -4.65 -0.35 -0.36
CA VAL A 227 -4.68 -0.72 1.06
C VAL A 227 -5.48 0.32 1.82
N LYS A 228 -6.52 -0.12 2.54
CA LYS A 228 -7.35 0.73 3.39
C LYS A 228 -6.59 1.18 4.63
N ILE A 229 -7.00 2.33 5.14
CA ILE A 229 -6.54 2.87 6.41
C ILE A 229 -7.60 2.64 7.46
N ASP A 230 -7.18 2.31 8.68
CA ASP A 230 -8.05 2.26 9.85
C ASP A 230 -8.97 3.50 9.90
N PRO A 231 -10.30 3.34 9.92
CA PRO A 231 -11.26 4.44 9.96
C PRO A 231 -11.01 5.49 11.03
N LEU A 232 -10.36 5.16 12.14
CA LEU A 232 -10.04 6.08 13.23
C LEU A 232 -8.82 6.95 12.95
N GLU A 233 -7.91 6.50 12.08
CA GLU A 233 -6.67 7.19 11.74
C GLU A 233 -6.73 7.94 10.40
N GLN A 234 -7.82 7.78 9.64
CA GLN A 234 -8.05 8.49 8.38
C GLN A 234 -7.96 10.02 8.52
N GLY A 235 -8.32 10.57 9.70
CA GLY A 235 -8.23 12.00 10.00
C GLY A 235 -6.82 12.58 9.83
N TYR A 236 -5.76 11.77 9.98
CA TYR A 236 -4.37 12.20 9.77
C TYR A 236 -3.96 12.28 8.30
N GLN A 237 -4.78 11.80 7.37
CA GLN A 237 -4.57 11.91 5.93
C GLN A 237 -5.60 12.84 5.27
N SER A 238 -5.95 13.91 5.99
CA SER A 238 -6.88 14.91 5.52
C SER A 238 -6.17 16.15 4.95
N CYS A 239 -6.87 16.84 4.07
CA CYS A 239 -6.46 18.13 3.50
C CYS A 239 -7.70 18.97 3.16
N GLN A 240 -7.51 20.26 2.89
CA GLN A 240 -8.58 21.14 2.44
C GLN A 240 -8.20 21.78 1.10
N LEU A 241 -9.14 21.84 0.16
CA LEU A 241 -9.00 22.64 -1.07
C LEU A 241 -9.62 24.03 -0.90
N ARG A 242 -10.77 24.07 -0.22
CA ARG A 242 -11.51 25.30 0.14
C ARG A 242 -11.87 25.25 1.62
N PRO A 243 -12.01 26.41 2.29
CA PRO A 243 -12.49 26.46 3.67
C PRO A 243 -13.85 25.77 3.83
N GLY A 244 -14.05 25.08 4.96
CA GLY A 244 -15.32 24.43 5.33
C GLY A 244 -15.49 22.99 4.82
N LYS A 245 -14.81 22.60 3.74
CA LYS A 245 -14.84 21.23 3.20
C LYS A 245 -13.51 20.52 3.41
N VAL A 246 -13.55 19.35 4.04
CA VAL A 246 -12.38 18.51 4.30
C VAL A 246 -12.40 17.29 3.39
N TRP A 247 -11.26 17.04 2.75
CA TRP A 247 -11.04 15.86 1.95
C TRP A 247 -10.22 14.86 2.75
N VAL A 248 -10.75 13.67 2.96
CA VAL A 248 -10.12 12.60 3.74
C VAL A 248 -9.74 11.45 2.82
N ASN A 249 -8.48 11.05 2.85
CA ASN A 249 -8.03 9.84 2.14
C ASN A 249 -8.34 8.59 2.96
N ARG A 250 -9.05 7.64 2.34
CA ARG A 250 -9.45 6.36 2.99
C ARG A 250 -8.46 5.25 2.73
N LEU A 251 -7.65 5.38 1.68
CA LEU A 251 -6.64 4.43 1.25
C LEU A 251 -5.24 5.03 1.46
N HIS A 252 -4.23 4.18 1.57
CA HIS A 252 -2.85 4.61 1.70
C HIS A 252 -2.40 5.46 0.51
N LEU A 253 -1.56 6.46 0.78
CA LEU A 253 -0.98 7.38 -0.21
C LEU A 253 0.51 7.12 -0.49
N TRP A 254 1.06 5.99 -0.06
CA TRP A 254 2.51 5.80 -0.04
C TRP A 254 3.05 5.32 -1.40
N ASP A 255 3.56 6.24 -2.21
CA ASP A 255 4.10 6.03 -3.57
C ASP A 255 5.33 5.09 -3.69
N GLY A 256 5.69 4.35 -2.64
CA GLY A 256 6.90 3.51 -2.57
C GLY A 256 6.69 2.00 -2.50
N ALA A 257 5.45 1.50 -2.57
CA ALA A 257 5.18 0.06 -2.50
C ALA A 257 4.82 -0.51 -3.88
N HIS A 258 5.79 -1.15 -4.53
CA HIS A 258 5.50 -2.19 -5.52
C HIS A 258 5.23 -3.47 -4.74
N LEU A 259 4.03 -4.04 -4.89
CA LEU A 259 3.79 -5.41 -4.43
C LEU A 259 4.50 -6.34 -5.44
N VAL A 260 5.74 -6.68 -5.13
CA VAL A 260 6.49 -7.67 -5.92
C VAL A 260 6.42 -8.99 -5.17
N LEU A 261 5.55 -9.89 -5.61
CA LEU A 261 5.58 -11.28 -5.19
C LEU A 261 6.78 -11.94 -5.89
N VAL A 262 7.90 -12.03 -5.19
CA VAL A 262 9.09 -12.75 -5.67
C VAL A 262 9.24 -14.02 -4.86
N GLU A 263 8.74 -15.13 -5.39
CA GLU A 263 9.19 -16.44 -4.94
C GLU A 263 10.20 -17.01 -5.94
N PRO A 264 11.45 -17.28 -5.50
CA PRO A 264 12.41 -17.97 -6.34
C PRO A 264 12.02 -19.45 -6.42
N PHE A 265 11.38 -19.84 -7.53
CA PHE A 265 11.23 -21.25 -7.83
C PHE A 265 12.60 -21.80 -8.22
N VAL A 266 13.01 -22.89 -7.55
CA VAL A 266 14.29 -23.54 -7.85
C VAL A 266 14.04 -24.95 -8.33
N GLY A 267 14.24 -25.15 -9.64
CA GLY A 267 14.51 -26.46 -10.21
C GLY A 267 15.97 -26.86 -9.99
N ARG A 268 16.21 -28.11 -9.60
CA ARG A 268 17.52 -28.76 -9.75
C ARG A 268 17.54 -29.46 -11.11
N PHE A 269 18.64 -29.35 -11.86
CA PHE A 269 18.90 -30.32 -12.93
C PHE A 269 19.30 -31.66 -12.32
N ALA A 270 18.78 -32.74 -12.90
CA ALA A 270 19.39 -34.06 -12.84
C ALA A 270 20.70 -34.07 -13.63
#